data_AF-A0A945FXZ3-F1
#
_entry.id   AF-A0A945FXZ3-F1
#
_cell.length_a   1.000
_cell.length_b   1.000
_cell.length_c   1.000
_cell.angle_alpha   90.00
_cell.angle_beta   90.00
_cell.angle_gamma   90.00
#
_symmetry.space_group_name_H-M   'P 1'
#
loop_
_entity.id
_entity.type
_entity.pdbx_description
1 polymer ?
#
loop_
_entity_poly.entity_id
_entity_poly.type
_entity_poly.pdbx_seq_one_letter_code
_entity_poly.pdbx_strand_id
1 'polypeptide(L)'
;MKKNTVNLVEYKKIVGKRIRQARKMAGFNTLTSLTTDIDDWSESRLGNYENGTSLPNPLDIKQIAKLTETNPCWISFGIGSIRSSERDKQAIRHQNLSQVCESLTEDELVKFCIRINLPRKELYKFINNPFLEITDNFSQNIELSLEKRKSWMDEQHIENDGLSNFFPDDLREIMMIFSNMKSESKTLLLDLAKTLQSHE
;
A
#
# COMPACT_ATOMS: atom_id res chain seq x y z
N MET A 1 -13.34 -16.56 -25.28
CA MET A 1 -13.25 -15.98 -23.93
C MET A 1 -12.76 -17.05 -22.95
N LYS A 2 -11.50 -17.01 -22.53
CA LYS A 2 -11.01 -17.92 -21.47
C LYS A 2 -11.54 -17.38 -20.13
N LYS A 3 -12.29 -18.19 -19.39
CA LYS A 3 -12.68 -17.86 -18.02
C LYS A 3 -11.39 -17.70 -17.20
N ASN A 4 -11.13 -16.50 -16.69
CA ASN A 4 -10.12 -16.27 -15.67
C ASN A 4 -10.58 -16.97 -14.38
N THR A 5 -10.33 -18.27 -14.30
CA THR A 5 -10.57 -19.04 -13.08
C THR A 5 -9.45 -18.66 -12.11
N VAL A 6 -9.77 -17.82 -11.14
CA VAL A 6 -8.84 -17.48 -10.04
C VAL A 6 -8.44 -18.80 -9.37
N ASN A 7 -7.15 -19.09 -9.36
CA ASN A 7 -6.61 -20.27 -8.69
C ASN A 7 -6.83 -20.10 -7.17
N LEU A 8 -7.84 -20.79 -6.63
CA LEU A 8 -8.22 -20.75 -5.22
C LEU A 8 -7.07 -21.10 -4.26
N VAL A 9 -6.13 -21.95 -4.68
CA VAL A 9 -4.96 -22.32 -3.87
C VAL A 9 -4.00 -21.14 -3.74
N GLU A 10 -3.80 -20.42 -4.83
CA GLU A 10 -2.93 -19.25 -4.88
C GLU A 10 -3.55 -18.08 -4.11
N TYR A 11 -4.86 -17.87 -4.28
CA TYR A 11 -5.60 -16.85 -3.54
C TYR A 11 -5.52 -17.04 -2.02
N LYS A 12 -5.70 -18.28 -1.52
CA LYS A 12 -5.55 -18.59 -0.09
C LYS A 12 -4.17 -18.24 0.45
N LYS A 13 -3.11 -18.54 -0.31
CA LYS A 13 -1.73 -18.21 0.08
C LYS A 13 -1.50 -16.70 0.15
N ILE A 14 -2.06 -15.95 -0.79
CA ILE A 14 -1.96 -14.49 -0.83
C ILE A 14 -2.67 -13.87 0.39
N VAL A 15 -3.90 -14.29 0.67
CA VAL A 15 -4.66 -13.84 1.84
C VAL A 15 -3.93 -14.19 3.14
N GLY A 16 -3.41 -15.42 3.25
CA GLY A 16 -2.63 -15.87 4.41
C GLY A 16 -1.39 -15.03 4.67
N LYS A 17 -0.65 -14.66 3.61
CA LYS A 17 0.50 -13.75 3.72
C LYS A 17 0.08 -12.38 4.27
N ARG A 18 -1.03 -11.81 3.81
CA ARG A 18 -1.54 -10.51 4.30
C ARG A 18 -2.00 -10.56 5.75
N ILE A 19 -2.61 -11.67 6.18
CA ILE A 19 -2.98 -11.88 7.61
C ILE A 19 -1.73 -11.93 8.49
N ARG A 20 -0.72 -12.71 8.08
CA ARG A 20 0.57 -12.78 8.78
C ARG A 20 1.23 -11.40 8.86
N GLN A 21 1.16 -10.65 7.77
CA GLN A 21 1.67 -9.29 7.69
C GLN A 21 0.93 -8.40 8.69
N ALA A 22 -0.41 -8.31 8.60
CA ALA A 22 -1.26 -7.53 9.51
C ALA A 22 -1.01 -7.85 10.98
N ARG A 23 -0.86 -9.14 11.33
CA ARG A 23 -0.55 -9.57 12.70
C ARG A 23 0.79 -9.00 13.19
N LYS A 24 1.87 -9.26 12.46
CA LYS A 24 3.21 -8.79 12.85
C LYS A 24 3.27 -7.26 12.95
N MET A 25 2.55 -6.57 12.07
CA MET A 25 2.46 -5.12 12.05
C MET A 25 1.81 -4.53 13.30
N ALA A 26 0.81 -5.21 13.85
CA ALA A 26 0.14 -4.79 15.07
C ALA A 26 0.89 -5.21 16.35
N GLY A 27 2.16 -5.63 16.24
CA GLY A 27 3.02 -5.99 17.37
C GLY A 27 2.84 -7.42 17.88
N PHE A 28 1.93 -8.20 17.30
CA PHE A 28 1.68 -9.58 17.67
C PHE A 28 2.73 -10.51 17.05
N ASN A 29 3.87 -10.71 17.72
CA ASN A 29 4.99 -11.49 17.18
C ASN A 29 4.71 -13.00 17.10
N THR A 30 3.80 -13.53 17.91
CA THR A 30 3.39 -14.95 17.93
C THR A 30 1.93 -15.12 17.49
N LEU A 31 1.54 -16.33 17.06
CA LEU A 31 0.13 -16.62 16.77
C LEU A 31 -0.73 -16.42 18.03
N THR A 32 -0.23 -16.92 19.16
CA THR A 32 -0.83 -16.77 20.50
C THR A 32 -1.14 -15.32 20.84
N SER A 33 -0.22 -14.40 20.54
CA SER A 33 -0.37 -13.00 20.91
C SER A 33 -1.59 -12.34 20.26
N LEU A 34 -1.97 -12.73 19.04
CA LEU A 34 -3.19 -12.22 18.40
C LEU A 34 -4.44 -12.99 18.84
N THR A 35 -4.33 -14.32 19.02
CA THR A 35 -5.49 -15.15 19.39
C THR A 35 -5.91 -14.96 20.85
N THR A 36 -5.05 -14.42 21.72
CA THR A 36 -5.40 -14.12 23.12
C THR A 36 -6.54 -13.11 23.21
N ASP A 37 -6.62 -12.19 22.24
CA ASP A 37 -7.65 -11.14 22.18
C ASP A 37 -8.89 -11.57 21.36
N ILE A 38 -9.00 -12.86 21.01
CA ILE A 38 -10.09 -13.42 20.21
C ILE A 38 -10.69 -14.64 20.92
N ASP A 39 -11.94 -14.51 21.40
CA ASP A 39 -12.68 -15.65 21.95
C ASP A 39 -12.87 -16.77 20.90
N ASP A 40 -12.77 -18.02 21.34
CA ASP A 40 -12.95 -19.24 20.54
C ASP A 40 -11.98 -19.45 19.35
N TRP A 41 -10.79 -18.84 19.39
CA TRP A 41 -9.75 -19.08 18.38
C TRP A 41 -8.58 -19.89 18.93
N SER A 42 -8.20 -20.93 18.19
CA SER A 42 -6.96 -21.66 18.42
C SER A 42 -5.82 -21.11 17.57
N GLU A 43 -4.58 -21.24 18.04
CA GLU A 43 -3.39 -20.90 17.24
C GLU A 43 -3.35 -21.66 15.91
N SER A 44 -3.82 -22.92 15.92
CA SER A 44 -3.90 -23.75 14.72
C SER A 44 -4.82 -23.13 13.66
N ARG A 45 -5.96 -22.55 14.07
CA ARG A 45 -6.89 -21.88 13.16
C ARG A 45 -6.22 -20.70 12.46
N LEU A 46 -5.59 -19.80 13.22
CA LEU A 46 -4.87 -18.65 12.65
C LEU A 46 -3.67 -19.10 11.79
N GLY A 47 -2.92 -20.10 12.24
CA GLY A 47 -1.81 -20.70 11.47
C GLY A 47 -2.27 -21.30 10.14
N ASN A 48 -3.43 -21.94 10.09
CA ASN A 48 -4.03 -22.45 8.86
C ASN A 48 -4.43 -21.33 7.90
N TYR A 49 -4.88 -20.18 8.41
CA TYR A 49 -5.11 -18.99 7.57
C TYR A 49 -3.79 -18.45 7.03
N GLU A 50 -2.79 -18.20 7.88
CA GLU A 50 -1.51 -17.62 7.45
C GLU A 50 -0.74 -18.49 6.44
N ASN A 51 -0.86 -19.81 6.55
CA ASN A 51 -0.23 -20.76 5.64
C ASN A 51 -1.02 -20.98 4.33
N GLY A 52 -2.24 -20.43 4.24
CA GLY A 52 -3.13 -20.62 3.10
C GLY A 52 -3.75 -22.01 3.01
N THR A 53 -3.76 -22.78 4.11
CA THR A 53 -4.42 -24.07 4.21
C THR A 53 -5.95 -23.90 4.15
N SER A 54 -6.46 -22.90 4.87
CA SER A 54 -7.88 -22.53 4.91
C SER A 54 -8.06 -21.06 4.58
N LEU A 55 -9.23 -20.71 4.04
CA LEU A 55 -9.62 -19.32 3.85
C LEU A 55 -10.43 -18.85 5.07
N PRO A 56 -10.12 -17.68 5.66
CA PRO A 56 -10.97 -17.09 6.69
C PRO A 56 -12.32 -16.68 6.11
N ASN A 57 -13.36 -16.75 6.92
CA ASN A 57 -14.67 -16.23 6.53
C ASN A 57 -14.70 -14.68 6.71
N PRO A 58 -15.72 -13.98 6.19
CA PRO A 58 -15.79 -12.52 6.31
C PRO A 58 -15.83 -11.97 7.75
N LEU A 59 -16.39 -12.72 8.72
CA LEU A 59 -16.38 -12.31 10.14
C LEU A 59 -14.98 -12.42 10.73
N ASP A 60 -14.26 -13.50 10.41
CA ASP A 60 -12.88 -13.71 10.83
C ASP A 60 -11.96 -12.60 10.29
N ILE A 61 -12.13 -12.23 9.02
CA ILE A 61 -11.42 -11.11 8.41
C ILE A 61 -11.69 -9.81 9.15
N LYS A 62 -12.95 -9.51 9.48
CA LYS A 62 -13.30 -8.28 10.21
C LYS A 62 -12.69 -8.26 11.61
N GLN A 63 -12.62 -9.40 12.28
CA GLN A 63 -12.04 -9.51 13.61
C GLN A 63 -10.52 -9.32 13.59
N ILE A 64 -9.83 -9.97 12.64
CA ILE A 64 -8.39 -9.74 12.40
C ILE A 64 -8.15 -8.27 12.05
N ALA A 65 -8.92 -7.71 11.12
CA ALA A 65 -8.81 -6.32 10.68
C ALA A 65 -8.95 -5.34 11.86
N LYS A 66 -9.93 -5.57 12.74
CA LYS A 66 -10.16 -4.75 13.94
C LYS A 66 -8.96 -4.79 14.89
N LEU A 67 -8.48 -5.97 15.23
CA LEU A 67 -7.37 -6.14 16.18
C LEU A 67 -6.03 -5.66 15.63
N THR A 68 -5.86 -5.71 14.30
CA THR A 68 -4.63 -5.29 13.63
C THR A 68 -4.70 -3.87 13.08
N GLU A 69 -5.81 -3.17 13.29
CA GLU A 69 -6.13 -1.84 12.72
C GLU A 69 -6.02 -1.77 11.18
N THR A 70 -6.14 -2.90 10.49
CA THR A 70 -6.01 -3.01 9.04
C THR A 70 -7.36 -2.93 8.31
N ASN A 71 -7.32 -2.63 7.02
CA ASN A 71 -8.52 -2.61 6.18
C ASN A 71 -8.91 -4.05 5.78
N PRO A 72 -10.15 -4.50 6.03
CA PRO A 72 -10.59 -5.85 5.67
C PRO A 72 -10.58 -6.11 4.15
N CYS A 73 -10.77 -5.08 3.32
CA CYS A 73 -10.68 -5.18 1.86
C CYS A 73 -9.24 -5.41 1.40
N TRP A 74 -8.25 -4.81 2.09
CA TRP A 74 -6.85 -5.05 1.80
C TRP A 74 -6.45 -6.47 2.18
N ILE A 75 -6.85 -6.96 3.36
CA ILE A 75 -6.54 -8.35 3.76
C ILE A 75 -7.11 -9.35 2.73
N SER A 76 -8.37 -9.16 2.36
CA SER A 76 -9.09 -10.11 1.49
C SER A 76 -8.63 -10.02 0.04
N PHE A 77 -8.60 -8.82 -0.53
CA PHE A 77 -8.45 -8.62 -1.97
C PHE A 77 -7.13 -7.92 -2.32
N GLY A 78 -6.50 -7.26 -1.35
CA GLY A 78 -5.32 -6.42 -1.59
C GLY A 78 -5.68 -5.07 -2.17
N ILE A 79 -6.94 -4.67 -2.01
CA ILE A 79 -7.50 -3.44 -2.56
C ILE A 79 -7.76 -2.48 -1.40
N GLY A 80 -7.44 -1.21 -1.61
CA GLY A 80 -7.60 -0.15 -0.62
C GLY A 80 -6.37 0.04 0.28
N SER A 81 -6.47 0.99 1.20
CA SER A 81 -5.41 1.31 2.18
C SER A 81 -5.11 0.10 3.07
N ILE A 82 -3.87 -0.08 3.49
CA ILE A 82 -3.51 -1.18 4.39
C ILE A 82 -4.16 -1.00 5.77
N ARG A 83 -4.20 0.24 6.28
CA ARG A 83 -4.91 0.61 7.51
C ARG A 83 -6.36 1.01 7.23
N SER A 84 -7.21 0.81 8.23
CA SER A 84 -8.64 1.14 8.16
C SER A 84 -8.96 2.65 8.12
N SER A 85 -7.98 3.52 8.42
CA SER A 85 -8.13 4.97 8.25
C SER A 85 -7.94 5.37 6.78
N GLU A 86 -8.92 6.09 6.25
CA GLU A 86 -8.81 6.71 4.92
C GLU A 86 -7.69 7.76 4.93
N ARG A 87 -6.66 7.52 4.12
CA ARG A 87 -5.41 8.32 3.97
C ARG A 87 -4.34 8.03 5.03
N ASP A 88 -3.82 6.82 5.00
CA ASP A 88 -2.57 6.50 5.67
C ASP A 88 -1.39 7.14 4.90
N LYS A 89 -1.10 8.42 5.19
CA LYS A 89 0.04 9.16 4.62
C LYS A 89 1.34 8.34 4.69
N GLN A 90 1.48 7.53 5.72
CA GLN A 90 2.59 6.62 5.90
C GLN A 90 2.70 5.58 4.77
N ALA A 91 1.57 4.99 4.36
CA ALA A 91 1.55 4.01 3.27
C ALA A 91 1.94 4.66 1.93
N ILE A 92 1.46 5.88 1.68
CA ILE A 92 1.82 6.66 0.48
C ILE A 92 3.32 6.99 0.49
N ARG A 93 3.83 7.50 1.62
CA ARG A 93 5.25 7.79 1.79
C ARG A 93 6.13 6.56 1.59
N HIS A 94 5.71 5.41 2.10
CA HIS A 94 6.45 4.16 1.95
C HIS A 94 6.50 3.69 0.51
N GLN A 95 5.36 3.71 -0.19
CA GLN A 95 5.28 3.37 -1.60
C GLN A 95 6.20 4.26 -2.43
N ASN A 96 6.11 5.59 -2.21
CA ASN A 96 6.92 6.57 -2.91
C ASN A 96 8.43 6.38 -2.62
N LEU A 97 8.81 6.13 -1.37
CA LEU A 97 10.20 5.86 -1.00
C LEU A 97 10.74 4.59 -1.65
N SER A 98 9.98 3.50 -1.59
CA SER A 98 10.39 2.20 -2.13
C SER A 98 10.66 2.29 -3.62
N GLN A 99 9.76 2.94 -4.34
CA GLN A 99 9.88 3.07 -5.78
C GLN A 99 10.99 4.04 -6.22
N VAL A 100 11.20 5.14 -5.50
CA VAL A 100 12.39 5.99 -5.71
C VAL A 100 13.63 5.13 -5.62
N CYS A 101 13.78 4.32 -4.56
CA CYS A 101 14.94 3.47 -4.39
C CYS A 101 15.09 2.37 -5.47
N GLU A 102 13.99 1.83 -5.99
CA GLU A 102 14.00 0.88 -7.10
C GLU A 102 14.41 1.51 -8.44
N SER A 103 14.10 2.80 -8.63
CA SER A 103 14.42 3.53 -9.87
C SER A 103 15.86 4.02 -9.97
N LEU A 104 16.59 4.07 -8.85
CA LEU A 104 17.98 4.56 -8.79
C LEU A 104 18.96 3.44 -9.12
N THR A 105 20.00 3.78 -9.89
CA THR A 105 21.19 2.91 -10.02
C THR A 105 21.95 2.84 -8.70
N GLU A 106 22.87 1.87 -8.56
CA GLU A 106 23.66 1.71 -7.33
C GLU A 106 24.44 2.98 -6.94
N ASP A 107 25.08 3.64 -7.90
CA ASP A 107 25.82 4.88 -7.65
C ASP A 107 24.90 6.04 -7.24
N GLU A 108 23.70 6.11 -7.82
CA GLU A 108 22.69 7.11 -7.48
C GLU A 108 22.08 6.86 -6.10
N LEU A 109 21.88 5.60 -5.73
CA LEU A 109 21.40 5.21 -4.41
C LEU A 109 22.40 5.59 -3.31
N VAL A 110 23.71 5.42 -3.56
CA VAL A 110 24.77 5.88 -2.65
C VAL A 110 24.72 7.40 -2.49
N LYS A 111 24.64 8.15 -3.60
CA LYS A 111 24.51 9.63 -3.55
C LYS A 111 23.22 10.07 -2.86
N PHE A 112 22.12 9.36 -3.06
CA PHE A 112 20.85 9.61 -2.39
C PHE A 112 20.98 9.42 -0.87
N CYS A 113 21.53 8.30 -0.42
CA CYS A 113 21.80 8.03 1.00
C CYS A 113 22.63 9.14 1.68
N ILE A 114 23.66 9.64 0.97
CA ILE A 114 24.48 10.76 1.45
C ILE A 114 23.65 12.04 1.58
N ARG A 115 22.84 12.38 0.57
CA ARG A 115 21.98 13.59 0.58
C ARG A 115 20.97 13.59 1.72
N ILE A 116 20.31 12.46 1.97
CA ILE A 116 19.32 12.33 3.07
C ILE A 116 19.96 12.07 4.43
N ASN A 117 21.29 11.97 4.50
CA ASN A 117 22.06 11.63 5.70
C ASN A 117 21.56 10.36 6.40
N LEU A 118 21.29 9.31 5.63
CA LEU A 118 20.81 8.03 6.14
C LEU A 118 21.64 6.87 5.56
N PRO A 119 22.27 6.03 6.39
CA PRO A 119 23.00 4.86 5.89
C PRO A 119 22.08 3.91 5.13
N ARG A 120 22.60 3.29 4.05
CA ARG A 120 21.83 2.36 3.20
C ARG A 120 21.15 1.23 3.99
N LYS A 121 21.80 0.71 5.03
CA LYS A 121 21.23 -0.32 5.92
C LYS A 121 19.98 0.17 6.65
N GLU A 122 19.98 1.42 7.10
CA GLU A 122 18.82 2.03 7.78
C GLU A 122 17.72 2.38 6.77
N LEU A 123 18.08 2.89 5.58
CA LEU A 123 17.14 3.12 4.49
C LEU A 123 16.36 1.84 4.13
N TYR A 124 17.04 0.70 4.03
CA TYR A 124 16.38 -0.58 3.80
C TYR A 124 15.45 -1.02 4.92
N LYS A 125 15.60 -0.53 6.16
CA LYS A 125 14.61 -0.81 7.21
C LYS A 125 13.27 -0.16 6.88
N PHE A 126 13.27 1.06 6.33
CA PHE A 126 12.06 1.72 5.87
C PHE A 126 11.48 1.02 4.64
N ILE A 127 12.29 0.68 3.63
CA ILE A 127 11.82 -0.01 2.42
C ILE A 127 11.20 -1.37 2.76
N ASN A 128 11.86 -2.16 3.62
CA ASN A 128 11.38 -3.49 3.97
C ASN A 128 10.25 -3.49 5.02
N ASN A 129 9.93 -2.33 5.62
CA ASN A 129 8.88 -2.20 6.63
C ASN A 129 7.96 -1.00 6.33
N PRO A 130 6.79 -1.22 5.70
CA PRO A 130 5.84 -0.16 5.36
C PRO A 130 5.32 0.65 6.54
N PHE A 131 5.48 0.13 7.76
CA PHE A 131 4.93 0.69 8.99
C PHE A 131 5.99 1.40 9.82
N LEU A 132 7.26 1.39 9.39
CA LEU A 132 8.29 2.22 10.00
C LEU A 132 8.05 3.67 9.59
N GLU A 133 7.68 4.50 10.58
CA GLU A 133 7.19 5.85 10.34
C GLU A 133 8.19 6.72 9.56
N ILE A 134 7.76 7.18 8.38
CA ILE A 134 8.42 8.22 7.61
C ILE A 134 7.85 9.54 8.12
N THR A 135 8.52 10.10 9.12
CA THR A 135 8.12 11.36 9.76
C THR A 135 8.06 12.52 8.76
N ASP A 136 7.32 13.59 9.07
CA ASP A 136 7.23 14.78 8.21
C ASP A 136 8.60 15.39 7.88
N ASN A 137 9.50 15.41 8.87
CA ASN A 137 10.85 15.94 8.68
C ASN A 137 11.67 15.05 7.73
N PHE A 138 11.55 13.73 7.87
CA PHE A 138 12.23 12.79 6.97
C PHE A 138 11.66 12.85 5.55
N SER A 139 10.33 12.92 5.43
CA SER A 139 9.61 13.12 4.19
C SER A 139 10.09 14.39 3.45
N GLN A 140 10.18 15.52 4.14
CA GLN A 140 10.66 16.78 3.55
C GLN A 140 12.13 16.69 3.12
N ASN A 141 12.98 16.01 3.90
CA ASN A 141 14.38 15.80 3.53
C ASN A 141 14.50 14.96 2.24
N ILE A 142 13.67 13.92 2.09
CA ILE A 142 13.57 13.12 0.86
C ILE A 142 13.14 14.01 -0.32
N GLU A 143 12.08 14.80 -0.16
CA GLU A 143 11.58 15.71 -1.20
C GLU A 143 12.65 16.69 -1.67
N LEU A 144 13.37 17.33 -0.75
CA LEU A 144 14.47 18.24 -1.05
C LEU A 144 15.61 17.55 -1.78
N SER A 145 15.99 16.35 -1.34
CA SER A 145 17.08 15.59 -1.96
C SER A 145 16.77 15.17 -3.40
N LEU A 146 15.49 14.99 -3.73
CA LEU A 146 14.98 14.59 -5.05
C LEU A 146 14.51 15.78 -5.90
N GLU A 147 14.67 17.02 -5.41
CA GLU A 147 14.18 18.24 -6.06
C GLU A 147 12.67 18.19 -6.37
N LYS A 148 11.90 17.52 -5.51
CA LYS A 148 10.43 17.41 -5.62
C LYS A 148 9.74 18.55 -4.89
N ARG A 149 8.50 18.83 -5.29
CA ARG A 149 7.66 19.83 -4.61
C ARG A 149 7.28 19.35 -3.21
N LYS A 150 6.98 20.32 -2.33
CA LYS A 150 6.49 20.04 -0.97
C LYS A 150 5.24 19.14 -1.01
N SER A 151 5.20 18.18 -0.09
CA SER A 151 4.13 17.18 0.04
C SER A 151 4.04 16.18 -1.11
N TRP A 152 5.01 16.12 -2.02
CA TRP A 152 5.08 15.07 -3.03
C TRP A 152 5.07 13.68 -2.40
N MET A 153 5.75 13.48 -1.27
CA MET A 153 5.78 12.19 -0.57
C MET A 153 4.42 11.82 0.07
N ASP A 154 3.53 12.79 0.29
CA ASP A 154 2.19 12.60 0.89
C ASP A 154 1.12 12.30 -0.17
N GLU A 155 1.47 12.46 -1.44
CA GLU A 155 0.56 12.31 -2.56
C GLU A 155 0.72 10.95 -3.23
N GLN A 156 -0.41 10.36 -3.61
CA GLN A 156 -0.42 9.10 -4.35
C GLN A 156 -0.12 9.39 -5.83
N HIS A 157 0.98 8.81 -6.32
CA HIS A 157 1.40 8.95 -7.71
C HIS A 157 0.94 7.71 -8.49
N ILE A 158 -0.09 7.88 -9.31
CA ILE A 158 -0.78 6.77 -9.99
C ILE A 158 0.14 6.05 -10.98
N GLU A 159 1.09 6.77 -11.58
CA GLU A 159 2.15 6.23 -12.44
C GLU A 159 2.97 5.11 -11.77
N ASN A 160 2.94 5.03 -10.44
CA ASN A 160 3.76 4.17 -9.61
C ASN A 160 2.97 3.04 -8.96
N ASP A 161 1.66 2.97 -9.23
CA ASP A 161 0.78 1.93 -8.75
C ASP A 161 0.82 0.74 -9.73
N GLY A 162 1.18 -0.46 -9.25
CA GLY A 162 1.17 -1.68 -10.06
C GLY A 162 -0.23 -2.05 -10.58
N LEU A 163 -1.30 -1.50 -9.98
CA LEU A 163 -2.67 -1.62 -10.47
C LEU A 163 -2.90 -0.80 -11.75
N SER A 164 -2.11 0.25 -11.99
CA SER A 164 -2.27 1.10 -13.18
C SER A 164 -2.16 0.28 -14.47
N ASN A 165 -1.27 -0.70 -14.50
CA ASN A 165 -1.05 -1.61 -15.63
C ASN A 165 -2.26 -2.49 -15.99
N PHE A 166 -3.28 -2.57 -15.12
CA PHE A 166 -4.52 -3.29 -15.39
C PHE A 166 -5.63 -2.38 -15.95
N PHE A 167 -5.43 -1.06 -15.97
CA PHE A 167 -6.37 -0.13 -16.61
C PHE A 167 -6.13 -0.03 -18.12
N PRO A 168 -7.19 0.19 -18.91
CA PRO A 168 -7.09 0.57 -20.31
C PRO A 168 -6.15 1.78 -20.54
N ASP A 169 -5.49 1.82 -21.70
CA ASP A 169 -4.44 2.81 -22.03
C ASP A 169 -4.91 4.26 -21.92
N ASP A 170 -6.13 4.53 -22.40
CA ASP A 170 -6.81 5.82 -22.34
C ASP A 170 -7.09 6.26 -20.90
N LEU A 171 -7.55 5.35 -20.05
CA LEU A 171 -7.77 5.63 -18.63
C LEU A 171 -6.45 5.90 -17.90
N ARG A 172 -5.39 5.15 -18.21
CA ARG A 172 -4.05 5.41 -17.65
C ARG A 172 -3.53 6.79 -18.03
N GLU A 173 -3.69 7.17 -19.30
CA GLU A 173 -3.27 8.47 -19.81
C GLU A 173 -4.00 9.61 -19.09
N ILE A 174 -5.33 9.51 -18.95
CA ILE A 174 -6.14 10.48 -18.19
C ILE A 174 -5.67 10.56 -16.73
N MET A 175 -5.41 9.43 -16.09
CA MET A 175 -4.95 9.39 -14.70
C MET A 175 -3.56 10.03 -14.52
N MET A 176 -2.63 9.81 -15.45
CA MET A 176 -1.30 10.45 -15.45
C MET A 176 -1.40 11.97 -15.64
N ILE A 177 -2.21 12.41 -16.61
CA ILE A 177 -2.46 13.83 -16.85
C ILE A 177 -3.07 14.45 -15.58
N PHE A 178 -4.07 13.80 -15.00
CA PHE A 178 -4.73 14.25 -13.78
C PHE A 178 -3.76 14.34 -12.59
N SER A 179 -2.92 13.33 -12.36
CA SER A 179 -1.93 13.28 -11.26
C SER A 179 -1.02 14.52 -11.25
N ASN A 180 -0.51 14.88 -12.43
CA ASN A 180 0.45 15.97 -12.64
C ASN A 180 -0.16 17.38 -12.66
N MET A 181 -1.49 17.51 -12.67
CA MET A 181 -2.19 18.80 -12.72
C MET A 181 -2.21 19.52 -11.36
N LYS A 182 -2.25 20.86 -11.43
CA LYS A 182 -2.55 21.74 -10.27
C LYS A 182 -4.00 21.55 -9.84
N SER A 183 -4.30 21.82 -8.56
CA SER A 183 -5.64 21.63 -7.97
C SER A 183 -6.76 22.33 -8.74
N GLU A 184 -6.53 23.55 -9.20
CA GLU A 184 -7.51 24.33 -9.99
C GLU A 184 -7.83 23.65 -11.34
N SER A 185 -6.81 23.10 -12.01
CA SER A 185 -6.95 22.39 -13.28
C SER A 185 -7.64 21.02 -13.12
N LYS A 186 -7.44 20.35 -11.99
CA LYS A 186 -8.14 19.09 -11.64
C LYS A 186 -9.65 19.31 -11.54
N THR A 187 -10.08 20.40 -10.89
CA THR A 187 -11.51 20.73 -10.78
C THR A 187 -12.13 21.01 -12.15
N LEU A 188 -11.45 21.80 -12.98
CA LEU A 188 -11.92 22.11 -14.34
C LEU A 188 -12.07 20.86 -15.21
N LEU A 189 -11.10 19.95 -15.15
CA LEU A 189 -11.14 18.69 -15.90
C LEU A 189 -12.32 17.81 -15.47
N LEU A 190 -12.62 17.75 -14.17
CA LEU A 190 -13.78 17.02 -13.66
C LEU A 190 -15.10 17.64 -14.13
N ASP A 191 -15.19 18.97 -14.18
CA ASP A 191 -16.41 19.65 -14.62
C ASP A 191 -16.64 19.51 -16.14
N LEU A 192 -15.57 19.52 -16.93
CA LEU A 192 -15.60 19.16 -18.35
C LEU A 192 -16.10 17.73 -18.56
N ALA A 193 -15.54 16.76 -17.83
CA ALA A 193 -15.95 15.36 -17.93
C ALA A 193 -17.43 15.15 -17.56
N LYS A 194 -17.92 15.81 -16.50
CA LYS A 194 -19.35 15.79 -16.13
C LYS A 194 -20.24 16.41 -17.20
N THR A 195 -19.79 17.51 -17.81
CA THR A 195 -20.53 18.18 -18.89
C THR A 195 -20.66 17.26 -20.11
N LEU A 196 -19.58 16.60 -20.51
CA LEU A 196 -19.60 15.63 -21.59
C LEU A 196 -20.52 14.43 -21.27
N GLN A 197 -20.45 13.91 -20.05
CA GLN A 197 -21.36 12.84 -19.59
C GLN A 197 -22.83 13.25 -19.61
N SER A 198 -23.15 14.51 -19.35
CA SER A 198 -24.54 15.01 -19.39
C SER A 198 -25.09 15.21 -20.82
N HIS A 199 -24.24 15.07 -21.83
CA HIS A 199 -24.58 15.24 -23.25
C HIS A 199 -24.43 13.96 -24.08
N GLU A 200 -24.18 12.81 -23.43
CA GLU A 200 -24.44 11.46 -23.96
C GLU A 200 -25.86 10.99 -23.61
#